data_AF-A0A9Q1MXX6-F1
#
_entry.id   AF-A0A9Q1MXX6-F1
#
_cell.length_a   1.000
_cell.length_b   1.000
_cell.length_c   1.000
_cell.angle_alpha   90.00
_cell.angle_beta   90.00
_cell.angle_gamma   90.00
#
_symmetry.space_group_name_H-M   'P 1'
#
loop_
_entity.id
_entity.type
_entity.pdbx_description
1 polymer ?
#
loop_
_entity_poly.entity_id
_entity_poly.type
_entity_poly.pdbx_seq_one_letter_code
_entity_poly.pdbx_strand_id
1 'polypeptide(L)'
;MREEDSNWFAKWEEESPSRNELIPLSQTLIRPNLAIAFDIQNPNIPNPKFHHPTAPQEYRHFGSLPNGQFEVPLLSQQSQQHIQRMGTSVHSSSTVLPSYVENLVSANGRKVLTLFPNGDDWFPGLRLTTSLVLPRRPGGNSTGPSTTITRSNEPISRLRFQDFYTMASPSDHKANIIDGKAIAQTIRSEIASEVGLLSEKYGKVPGLAVVIVGNRKDSQSYVNMKRKSCAELGIKSFDIDLPEDVAEAEVISKVHELNANPDVHGILVQLPLPKHINEERVLGEISLEKDVDGFHPLNIGKLAMKGRQPLFLPCTPKGCIELLVRNGISIKGKNAVVVGRSNIVGLPVSLLLLKEDATVTVVHSCTKEPEKIIREADIIIAAAGKAMMIKGTWIKPGAAVIDVGTNAVDDPTRKSGYRLVGDVDFQEACKVAGWITPVPGGVGPMTVAMLLKNTLDGAKRVIEK
;
A
#
# COMPACT_ATOMS: atom_id res chain seq x y z
N MET A 1 21.28 -19.57 23.06
CA MET A 1 20.54 -19.36 21.79
C MET A 1 20.80 -20.58 20.94
N ARG A 2 19.76 -21.29 20.51
CA ARG A 2 19.93 -22.55 19.76
C ARG A 2 20.36 -22.23 18.33
N GLU A 3 21.23 -23.06 17.75
CA GLU A 3 21.82 -22.92 16.40
C GLU A 3 20.80 -22.80 15.26
N GLU A 4 19.51 -23.08 15.51
CA GLU A 4 18.44 -23.03 14.52
C GLU A 4 18.03 -21.59 14.08
N ASP A 5 18.40 -20.55 14.83
CA ASP A 5 18.08 -19.15 14.49
C ASP A 5 19.12 -18.47 13.58
N SER A 6 20.24 -19.16 13.30
CA SER A 6 21.44 -18.56 12.69
C SER A 6 21.36 -18.37 11.17
N ASN A 7 20.41 -19.01 10.48
CA ASN A 7 20.46 -19.13 9.01
C ASN A 7 19.14 -18.78 8.30
N TRP A 8 18.40 -17.79 8.82
CA TRP A 8 17.13 -17.36 8.23
C TRP A 8 17.30 -16.77 6.81
N PHE A 9 18.46 -16.18 6.52
CA PHE A 9 18.76 -15.62 5.19
C PHE A 9 18.89 -16.72 4.12
N ALA A 10 19.56 -17.83 4.44
CA ALA A 10 19.68 -18.98 3.53
C ALA A 10 18.33 -19.70 3.33
N LYS A 11 17.51 -19.77 4.39
CA LYS A 11 16.16 -20.37 4.30
C LYS A 11 15.20 -19.53 3.44
N TRP A 12 15.39 -18.20 3.42
CA TRP A 12 14.66 -17.30 2.53
C TRP A 12 15.05 -17.46 1.05
N GLU A 13 16.33 -17.74 0.76
CA GLU A 13 16.77 -18.09 -0.60
C GLU A 13 16.18 -19.42 -1.08
N GLU A 14 16.01 -20.40 -0.19
CA GLU A 14 15.42 -21.71 -0.52
C GLU A 14 13.88 -21.70 -0.65
N GLU A 15 13.17 -20.87 0.12
CA GLU A 15 11.70 -20.77 0.11
C GLU A 15 11.15 -19.72 -0.89
N SER A 16 12.03 -19.00 -1.59
CA SER A 16 11.64 -18.11 -2.69
C SER A 16 11.13 -18.94 -3.89
N PRO A 17 9.96 -18.64 -4.47
CA PRO A 17 9.41 -19.44 -5.57
C PRO A 17 10.43 -19.52 -6.71
N SER A 18 10.80 -20.75 -7.06
CA SER A 18 11.59 -21.04 -8.24
C SER A 18 10.92 -20.41 -9.46
N ARG A 19 11.69 -19.59 -10.21
CA ARG A 19 11.28 -19.03 -11.49
C ARG A 19 10.97 -20.17 -12.46
N ASN A 20 9.70 -20.63 -12.53
CA ASN A 20 9.14 -21.39 -13.66
C ASN A 20 7.63 -21.65 -13.53
N GLU A 21 6.84 -20.72 -12.99
CA GLU A 21 5.38 -20.75 -13.20
C GLU A 21 4.96 -19.73 -14.27
N LEU A 22 4.50 -20.26 -15.40
CA LEU A 22 3.88 -19.52 -16.49
C LEU A 22 2.53 -18.96 -16.02
N ILE A 23 2.47 -17.66 -15.74
CA ILE A 23 1.22 -16.92 -15.48
C ILE A 23 0.53 -16.63 -16.82
N PRO A 24 -0.80 -16.85 -16.97
CA PRO A 24 -1.52 -16.54 -18.19
C PRO A 24 -1.50 -15.03 -18.48
N LEU A 25 -1.11 -14.66 -19.70
CA LEU A 25 -1.17 -13.29 -20.22
C LEU A 25 -2.64 -12.83 -20.37
N SER A 26 -3.22 -12.31 -19.29
CA SER A 26 -4.27 -11.30 -19.43
C SER A 26 -4.13 -10.26 -18.32
N GLN A 27 -4.04 -9.00 -18.74
CA GLN A 27 -3.96 -7.76 -17.94
C GLN A 27 -2.57 -7.35 -17.43
N THR A 28 -1.68 -6.94 -18.34
CA THR A 28 -0.56 -6.05 -18.01
C THR A 28 -1.00 -4.60 -18.18
N LEU A 29 -1.21 -3.89 -17.06
CA LEU A 29 -1.33 -2.43 -17.03
C LEU A 29 0.04 -1.80 -17.35
N ILE A 30 0.14 -1.18 -18.52
CA ILE A 30 1.33 -0.44 -18.97
C ILE A 30 1.39 0.88 -18.18
N ARG A 31 2.46 1.09 -17.40
CA ARG A 31 2.82 2.39 -16.80
C ARG A 31 3.41 3.32 -17.88
N PRO A 32 3.27 4.66 -17.78
CA PRO A 32 3.70 5.56 -18.83
C PRO A 32 5.21 5.85 -18.69
N ASN A 33 6.03 5.02 -19.32
CA ASN A 33 7.32 5.49 -19.83
C ASN A 33 7.17 5.60 -21.35
N LEU A 34 7.57 6.75 -21.92
CA LEU A 34 7.48 7.02 -23.34
C LEU A 34 8.33 5.99 -24.12
N ALA A 35 7.71 4.93 -24.61
CA ALA A 35 8.33 4.00 -25.54
C ALA A 35 7.96 4.44 -26.96
N ILE A 36 8.93 4.98 -27.70
CA ILE A 36 8.77 5.24 -29.13
C ILE A 36 9.03 3.91 -29.85
N ALA A 37 7.97 3.28 -30.34
CA ALA A 37 8.06 2.06 -31.15
C ALA A 37 8.06 2.44 -32.64
N PHE A 38 9.04 1.95 -33.40
CA PHE A 38 9.07 2.06 -34.86
C PHE A 38 8.53 0.76 -35.48
N ASP A 39 7.60 0.86 -36.42
CA ASP A 39 7.14 -0.27 -37.23
C ASP A 39 8.01 -0.37 -38.50
N ILE A 40 8.72 -1.47 -38.66
CA ILE A 40 9.42 -1.80 -39.92
C ILE A 40 8.66 -2.96 -40.55
N GLN A 41 7.65 -2.65 -41.36
CA GLN A 41 7.03 -3.65 -42.22
C GLN A 41 7.83 -3.75 -43.52
N ASN A 42 8.38 -4.93 -43.79
CA ASN A 42 8.89 -5.28 -45.12
C ASN A 42 7.75 -6.00 -45.88
N PRO A 43 7.20 -5.47 -46.98
CA PRO A 43 5.97 -5.99 -47.59
C PRO A 43 6.07 -7.37 -48.27
N ASN A 44 7.25 -8.01 -48.32
CA ASN A 44 7.51 -9.12 -49.26
C ASN A 44 8.07 -10.41 -48.62
N ILE A 45 7.50 -10.92 -47.51
CA ILE A 45 7.90 -12.25 -46.98
C ILE A 45 6.66 -13.08 -46.57
N PRO A 46 6.46 -14.29 -47.15
CA PRO A 46 5.43 -15.22 -46.69
C PRO A 46 5.85 -15.95 -45.40
N ASN A 47 4.89 -16.16 -44.48
CA ASN A 47 5.06 -16.82 -43.18
C ASN A 47 5.75 -18.20 -43.26
N PRO A 48 6.83 -18.48 -42.50
CA PRO A 48 7.33 -19.83 -42.33
C PRO A 48 6.79 -20.51 -41.06
N LYS A 49 6.56 -21.83 -41.18
CA LYS A 49 6.12 -22.76 -40.13
C LYS A 49 7.25 -23.04 -39.11
N PHE A 50 6.89 -23.18 -37.84
CA PHE A 50 7.81 -23.44 -36.72
C PHE A 50 8.26 -24.92 -36.63
N HIS A 51 9.52 -25.13 -36.27
CA HIS A 51 10.01 -26.35 -35.60
C HIS A 51 10.87 -25.97 -34.39
N HIS A 52 10.58 -26.57 -33.23
CA HIS A 52 11.39 -26.50 -32.01
C HIS A 52 12.65 -27.37 -32.14
N PRO A 53 13.74 -26.99 -31.45
CA PRO A 53 14.44 -27.98 -30.66
C PRO A 53 14.77 -27.52 -29.23
N THR A 54 14.85 -28.54 -28.39
CA THR A 54 15.08 -28.61 -26.95
C THR A 54 16.56 -28.60 -26.56
N ALA A 55 16.82 -28.33 -25.27
CA ALA A 55 17.95 -28.77 -24.42
C ALA A 55 19.05 -27.71 -24.11
N PRO A 56 19.80 -27.86 -22.99
CA PRO A 56 19.89 -26.84 -21.94
C PRO A 56 21.32 -26.30 -21.75
N GLN A 57 21.50 -25.11 -21.16
CA GLN A 57 22.84 -24.68 -20.71
C GLN A 57 22.84 -24.03 -19.32
N GLU A 58 23.85 -24.47 -18.59
CA GLU A 58 24.15 -24.34 -17.16
C GLU A 58 24.56 -22.91 -16.77
N TYR A 59 24.24 -22.50 -15.54
CA TYR A 59 24.79 -21.30 -14.91
C TYR A 59 26.15 -21.62 -14.27
N ARG A 60 27.20 -20.86 -14.62
CA ARG A 60 28.44 -20.79 -13.82
C ARG A 60 28.62 -19.39 -13.25
N HIS A 61 28.93 -19.32 -11.96
CA HIS A 61 29.45 -18.14 -11.28
C HIS A 61 30.86 -17.80 -11.79
N PHE A 62 31.16 -16.50 -11.96
CA PHE A 62 32.51 -15.99 -12.19
C PHE A 62 32.81 -14.84 -11.24
N GLY A 63 33.95 -14.95 -10.54
CA GLY A 63 34.43 -14.03 -9.51
C GLY A 63 35.20 -12.83 -10.06
N SER A 64 35.39 -11.83 -9.20
CA SER A 64 36.07 -10.57 -9.48
C SER A 64 37.58 -10.70 -9.67
N LEU A 65 38.12 -10.01 -10.69
CA LEU A 65 39.56 -9.69 -10.79
C LEU A 65 39.84 -8.26 -10.30
N PRO A 66 41.06 -7.95 -9.81
CA PRO A 66 41.29 -6.79 -8.94
C PRO A 66 41.22 -5.40 -9.60
N ASN A 67 41.04 -5.29 -10.92
CA ASN A 67 41.21 -4.03 -11.65
C ASN A 67 40.02 -3.62 -12.53
N GLY A 68 38.79 -4.04 -12.20
CA GLY A 68 37.57 -3.41 -12.73
C GLY A 68 37.34 -3.48 -14.24
N GLN A 69 37.83 -4.51 -14.93
CA GLN A 69 37.49 -4.78 -16.34
C GLN A 69 36.65 -6.08 -16.44
N PHE A 70 35.54 -6.02 -17.19
CA PHE A 70 34.74 -7.17 -17.57
C PHE A 70 35.01 -7.52 -19.04
N GLU A 71 35.23 -8.80 -19.33
CA GLU A 71 35.39 -9.34 -20.69
C GLU A 71 33.99 -9.62 -21.29
N VAL A 72 33.72 -9.15 -22.51
CA VAL A 72 32.52 -9.52 -23.29
C VAL A 72 32.97 -10.44 -24.43
N PRO A 73 32.43 -11.66 -24.60
CA PRO A 73 32.87 -12.54 -25.67
C PRO A 73 32.35 -12.06 -27.04
N LEU A 74 33.26 -12.00 -28.01
CA LEU A 74 32.94 -11.90 -29.43
C LEU A 74 32.11 -13.12 -29.87
N LEU A 75 31.02 -12.86 -30.60
CA LEU A 75 30.13 -13.86 -31.22
C LEU A 75 30.93 -14.97 -31.95
N SER A 76 30.50 -16.22 -31.77
CA SER A 76 31.12 -17.40 -32.37
C SER A 76 31.07 -17.39 -33.90
N GLN A 77 32.07 -18.01 -34.55
CA GLN A 77 32.23 -18.07 -36.01
C GLN A 77 31.03 -18.65 -36.78
N GLN A 78 30.09 -19.34 -36.12
CA GLN A 78 28.86 -19.83 -36.76
C GLN A 78 27.86 -18.71 -37.11
N SER A 79 27.88 -17.59 -36.38
CA SER A 79 26.98 -16.45 -36.65
C SER A 79 27.43 -15.62 -37.86
N GLN A 80 28.72 -15.60 -38.17
CA GLN A 80 29.27 -14.83 -39.31
C GLN A 80 28.96 -15.50 -40.66
N GLN A 81 28.87 -16.83 -40.71
CA GLN A 81 28.56 -17.55 -41.97
C GLN A 81 27.09 -17.44 -42.41
N HIS A 82 26.17 -17.07 -41.52
CA HIS A 82 24.76 -16.89 -41.89
C HIS A 82 24.49 -15.53 -42.57
N ILE A 83 25.37 -14.56 -42.37
CA ILE A 83 25.23 -13.19 -42.91
C ILE A 83 25.74 -13.10 -44.37
N GLN A 84 26.70 -13.94 -44.77
CA GLN A 84 27.20 -13.96 -46.16
C GLN A 84 26.27 -14.63 -47.19
N ARG A 85 25.25 -15.39 -46.77
CA ARG A 85 24.30 -16.04 -47.70
C ARG A 85 23.07 -15.19 -48.06
N MET A 86 22.92 -13.99 -47.48
CA MET A 86 21.78 -13.09 -47.73
C MET A 86 22.16 -11.78 -48.46
N GLY A 87 23.13 -11.84 -49.39
CA GLY A 87 23.23 -10.98 -50.57
C GLY A 87 23.01 -9.46 -50.42
N THR A 88 23.30 -8.86 -49.27
CA THR A 88 23.10 -7.43 -49.01
C THR A 88 24.44 -6.77 -48.74
N SER A 89 24.93 -6.03 -49.73
CA SER A 89 26.04 -5.09 -49.55
C SER A 89 25.55 -3.92 -48.71
N VAL A 90 26.11 -3.76 -47.50
CA VAL A 90 25.93 -2.56 -46.71
C VAL A 90 27.10 -1.63 -47.01
N HIS A 91 26.85 -0.57 -47.79
CA HIS A 91 27.75 0.58 -47.82
C HIS A 91 27.61 1.34 -46.50
N SER A 92 28.73 1.47 -45.80
CA SER A 92 28.88 2.18 -44.54
C SER A 92 28.85 3.69 -44.71
N SER A 93 27.97 4.39 -43.99
CA SER A 93 28.25 5.74 -43.48
C SER A 93 27.27 6.13 -42.37
N SER A 94 27.52 5.63 -41.16
CA SER A 94 27.17 6.31 -39.91
C SER A 94 27.59 5.41 -38.74
N THR A 95 28.70 5.76 -38.10
CA THR A 95 29.22 5.10 -36.91
C THR A 95 28.24 5.36 -35.75
N VAL A 96 27.53 4.33 -35.29
CA VAL A 96 26.82 4.39 -33.99
C VAL A 96 27.74 3.72 -32.99
N LEU A 97 28.18 4.48 -31.98
CA LEU A 97 29.07 3.96 -30.94
C LEU A 97 28.34 2.87 -30.11
N PRO A 98 29.01 1.77 -29.71
CA PRO A 98 28.37 0.61 -29.08
C PRO A 98 27.81 0.83 -27.67
N SER A 99 27.99 2.02 -27.08
CA SER A 99 27.69 2.30 -25.66
C SER A 99 26.23 2.68 -25.36
N TYR A 100 25.30 2.57 -26.33
CA TYR A 100 23.92 3.09 -26.17
C TYR A 100 22.81 2.11 -26.57
N VAL A 101 23.12 0.81 -26.73
CA VAL A 101 22.12 -0.22 -27.05
C VAL A 101 22.21 -1.33 -26.01
N GLU A 102 21.30 -1.32 -25.03
CA GLU A 102 21.30 -2.37 -24.01
C GLU A 102 20.38 -3.55 -24.34
N ASN A 103 19.30 -3.39 -25.12
CA ASN A 103 18.42 -4.53 -25.42
C ASN A 103 17.71 -4.42 -26.78
N LEU A 104 17.84 -5.48 -27.58
CA LEU A 104 17.04 -5.76 -28.77
C LEU A 104 16.12 -6.95 -28.42
N VAL A 105 14.90 -6.67 -27.98
CA VAL A 105 13.92 -7.73 -27.67
C VAL A 105 13.09 -8.00 -28.91
N SER A 106 13.12 -9.26 -29.38
CA SER A 106 12.22 -9.76 -30.41
C SER A 106 11.06 -10.47 -29.75
N ALA A 107 9.85 -9.91 -29.87
CA ALA A 107 8.61 -10.60 -29.54
C ALA A 107 7.70 -10.54 -30.77
N ASN A 108 7.27 -11.71 -31.25
CA ASN A 108 6.35 -11.86 -32.39
C ASN A 108 6.83 -11.20 -33.72
N GLY A 109 8.12 -11.32 -34.04
CA GLY A 109 8.66 -10.86 -35.32
C GLY A 109 8.86 -9.35 -35.46
N ARG A 110 8.66 -8.57 -34.38
CA ARG A 110 8.94 -7.14 -34.34
C ARG A 110 10.23 -6.88 -33.57
N LYS A 111 11.13 -6.08 -34.16
CA LYS A 111 12.35 -5.59 -33.51
C LYS A 111 12.04 -4.24 -32.89
N VAL A 112 12.16 -4.13 -31.57
CA VAL A 112 12.04 -2.86 -30.85
C VAL A 112 13.43 -2.41 -30.44
N LEU A 113 13.80 -1.19 -30.83
CA LEU A 113 15.03 -0.52 -30.41
C LEU A 113 14.68 0.48 -29.31
N THR A 114 15.31 0.36 -28.14
CA THR A 114 15.15 1.30 -27.03
C THR A 114 16.47 2.06 -26.85
N LEU A 115 16.40 3.40 -26.91
CA LEU A 115 17.55 4.28 -26.73
C LEU A 115 17.38 5.07 -25.43
N PHE A 116 18.43 5.12 -24.61
CA PHE A 116 18.50 5.97 -23.42
C PHE A 116 19.56 7.05 -23.65
N PRO A 117 19.19 8.32 -23.89
CA PRO A 117 20.17 9.38 -23.95
C PRO A 117 20.61 9.76 -22.53
N ASN A 118 21.92 9.69 -22.26
CA ASN A 118 22.54 10.38 -21.14
C ASN A 118 23.17 11.66 -21.67
N GLY A 119 22.70 12.82 -21.19
CA GLY A 119 23.34 14.12 -21.43
C GLY A 119 22.94 14.84 -22.73
N ASP A 120 23.22 16.15 -22.74
CA ASP A 120 22.81 17.18 -23.72
C ASP A 120 23.55 17.12 -25.09
N ASP A 121 23.81 15.94 -25.64
CA ASP A 121 24.53 15.81 -26.92
C ASP A 121 23.60 15.85 -28.15
N TRP A 122 23.98 16.68 -29.13
CA TRP A 122 23.23 17.02 -30.35
C TRP A 122 23.69 16.18 -31.54
N PHE A 123 22.78 15.58 -32.32
CA PHE A 123 23.10 14.85 -33.56
C PHE A 123 22.39 15.47 -34.79
N PRO A 124 23.10 15.98 -35.80
CA PRO A 124 22.49 16.42 -37.05
C PRO A 124 22.28 15.22 -38.00
N GLY A 125 21.04 14.97 -38.44
CA GLY A 125 20.77 14.10 -39.60
C GLY A 125 19.57 13.14 -39.56
N LEU A 126 18.83 13.00 -38.46
CA LEU A 126 17.64 12.12 -38.45
C LEU A 126 16.40 12.80 -39.04
N ARG A 127 15.80 12.19 -40.07
CA ARG A 127 14.44 12.52 -40.54
C ARG A 127 13.43 11.58 -39.88
N LEU A 128 12.47 12.14 -39.13
CA LEU A 128 11.35 11.41 -38.54
C LEU A 128 10.15 11.39 -39.50
N THR A 129 9.69 10.21 -39.89
CA THR A 129 8.36 10.02 -40.48
C THR A 129 7.44 9.41 -39.43
N THR A 130 6.53 10.21 -38.88
CA THR A 130 5.46 9.75 -37.99
C THR A 130 4.30 9.20 -38.80
N SER A 131 3.96 7.92 -38.62
CA SER A 131 2.70 7.33 -39.07
C SER A 131 1.81 7.07 -37.86
N LEU A 132 0.69 7.78 -37.76
CA LEU A 132 -0.30 7.57 -36.71
C LEU A 132 -1.23 6.42 -37.13
N VAL A 133 -1.14 5.27 -36.45
CA VAL A 133 -2.05 4.13 -36.68
C VAL A 133 -2.97 4.01 -35.47
N LEU A 134 -4.26 4.35 -35.66
CA LEU A 134 -5.30 4.11 -34.66
C LEU A 134 -5.80 2.66 -34.73
N PRO A 135 -6.06 1.98 -33.60
CA PRO A 135 -6.50 0.59 -33.60
C PRO A 135 -7.94 0.45 -34.12
N ARG A 136 -8.16 -0.42 -35.11
CA ARG A 136 -9.50 -0.91 -35.47
C ARG A 136 -9.96 -1.96 -34.45
N ARG A 137 -11.21 -1.85 -33.98
CA ARG A 137 -11.88 -2.91 -33.21
C ARG A 137 -12.09 -4.15 -34.09
N PRO A 138 -11.91 -5.38 -33.56
CA PRO A 138 -12.22 -6.58 -34.31
C PRO A 138 -13.74 -6.82 -34.31
N GLY A 139 -14.35 -6.81 -35.50
CA GLY A 139 -15.77 -7.16 -35.70
C GLY A 139 -16.63 -5.99 -36.17
N GLY A 140 -16.84 -5.88 -37.48
CA GLY A 140 -17.81 -4.96 -38.07
C GLY A 140 -17.52 -4.65 -39.54
N ASN A 141 -18.30 -5.23 -40.46
CA ASN A 141 -18.37 -4.77 -41.84
C ASN A 141 -19.05 -3.40 -41.89
N SER A 142 -18.34 -2.35 -42.31
CA SER A 142 -18.98 -1.14 -42.84
C SER A 142 -18.04 -0.35 -43.76
N THR A 143 -18.65 0.23 -44.78
CA THR A 143 -18.09 0.90 -45.95
C THR A 143 -17.90 2.41 -45.74
N GLY A 144 -16.70 2.94 -46.04
CA GLY A 144 -16.37 4.36 -46.34
C GLY A 144 -15.80 5.23 -45.20
N PRO A 145 -15.16 6.40 -45.45
CA PRO A 145 -14.47 6.90 -46.66
C PRO A 145 -12.92 6.95 -46.50
N SER A 146 -12.20 7.08 -47.62
CA SER A 146 -10.73 7.21 -47.71
C SER A 146 -10.16 8.38 -46.92
N THR A 147 -9.04 8.17 -46.22
CA THR A 147 -8.23 9.24 -45.62
C THR A 147 -7.11 9.65 -46.58
N THR A 148 -7.15 10.91 -47.03
CA THR A 148 -6.13 11.57 -47.84
C THR A 148 -4.83 11.74 -47.05
N ILE A 149 -3.71 11.32 -47.63
CA ILE A 149 -2.36 11.58 -47.11
C ILE A 149 -1.96 13.00 -47.53
N THR A 150 -1.91 13.95 -46.59
CA THR A 150 -1.23 15.23 -46.81
C THR A 150 0.27 15.07 -46.57
N ARG A 151 1.07 15.10 -47.65
CA ARG A 151 2.51 15.33 -47.56
C ARG A 151 2.75 16.83 -47.35
N SER A 152 3.25 17.24 -46.19
CA SER A 152 3.89 18.55 -46.05
C SER A 152 5.37 18.41 -46.42
N ASN A 153 5.86 19.33 -47.27
CA ASN A 153 7.22 19.36 -47.80
C ASN A 153 8.04 20.50 -47.15
N GLU A 154 7.78 20.81 -45.88
CA GLU A 154 8.46 21.89 -45.17
C GLU A 154 9.61 21.32 -44.31
N PRO A 155 10.82 21.90 -44.36
CA PRO A 155 11.91 21.52 -43.47
C PRO A 155 11.57 21.96 -42.03
N ILE A 156 11.49 21.00 -41.10
CA ILE A 156 11.32 21.27 -39.67
C ILE A 156 12.57 21.98 -39.17
N SER A 157 12.57 23.30 -39.26
CA SER A 157 13.59 24.16 -38.66
C SER A 157 13.03 24.77 -37.39
N ARG A 158 13.68 24.43 -36.27
CA ARG A 158 13.39 24.80 -34.86
C ARG A 158 12.29 24.00 -34.18
N LEU A 159 12.67 22.83 -33.67
CA LEU A 159 12.15 22.34 -32.39
C LEU A 159 13.30 22.48 -31.39
N ARG A 160 13.14 23.34 -30.37
CA ARG A 160 14.08 23.41 -29.24
C ARG A 160 13.85 22.20 -28.35
N PHE A 161 14.87 21.78 -27.61
CA PHE A 161 14.75 20.70 -26.62
C PHE A 161 13.67 20.96 -25.55
N GLN A 162 13.26 22.22 -25.38
CA GLN A 162 12.12 22.65 -24.56
C GLN A 162 10.75 22.27 -25.13
N ASP A 163 10.64 22.00 -26.44
CA ASP A 163 9.36 21.67 -27.09
C ASP A 163 9.00 20.18 -26.93
N PHE A 164 9.93 19.34 -26.48
CA PHE A 164 9.69 17.94 -26.10
C PHE A 164 9.55 17.72 -24.59
N TYR A 165 9.87 18.74 -23.78
CA TYR A 165 9.32 18.90 -22.45
C TYR A 165 7.95 19.59 -22.59
N THR A 166 7.03 18.93 -23.28
CA THR A 166 5.67 18.96 -22.74
C THR A 166 5.85 18.35 -21.36
N MET A 167 5.97 19.20 -20.34
CA MET A 167 5.65 18.83 -18.97
C MET A 167 4.49 17.88 -19.13
N ALA A 168 4.60 16.66 -18.60
CA ALA A 168 3.40 15.90 -18.33
C ALA A 168 2.49 16.93 -17.65
N SER A 169 1.48 17.42 -18.39
CA SER A 169 0.41 18.24 -17.84
C SER A 169 0.10 17.52 -16.54
N PRO A 170 0.08 18.20 -15.37
CA PRO A 170 -0.18 17.55 -14.10
C PRO A 170 -1.32 16.60 -14.40
N SER A 171 -1.00 15.31 -14.38
CA SER A 171 -1.93 14.33 -14.87
C SER A 171 -3.20 14.59 -14.07
N ASP A 172 -4.37 14.38 -14.67
CA ASP A 172 -5.64 14.33 -13.95
C ASP A 172 -5.67 13.15 -12.94
N HIS A 173 -4.49 12.78 -12.41
CA HIS A 173 -4.24 11.80 -11.39
C HIS A 173 -4.79 12.33 -10.08
N LYS A 174 -6.05 11.98 -9.86
CA LYS A 174 -6.69 12.05 -8.56
C LYS A 174 -6.56 10.70 -7.89
N ALA A 175 -6.07 10.70 -6.66
CA ALA A 175 -5.95 9.51 -5.82
C ALA A 175 -7.30 8.79 -5.70
N ASN A 176 -7.25 7.46 -5.66
CA ASN A 176 -8.41 6.66 -5.27
C ASN A 176 -8.69 6.92 -3.78
N ILE A 177 -9.91 7.33 -3.47
CA ILE A 177 -10.31 7.58 -2.09
C ILE A 177 -10.62 6.24 -1.42
N ILE A 178 -9.89 5.95 -0.35
CA ILE A 178 -10.14 4.81 0.52
C ILE A 178 -11.31 5.19 1.45
N ASP A 179 -12.52 4.78 1.11
CA ASP A 179 -13.73 5.03 1.90
C ASP A 179 -13.81 4.09 3.11
N GLY A 180 -13.17 4.50 4.20
CA GLY A 180 -13.18 3.74 5.46
C GLY A 180 -14.57 3.65 6.10
N LYS A 181 -15.50 4.56 5.81
CA LYS A 181 -16.88 4.47 6.29
C LYS A 181 -17.62 3.33 5.60
N ALA A 182 -17.50 3.22 4.27
CA ALA A 182 -18.09 2.12 3.51
C ALA A 182 -17.51 0.76 3.96
N ILE A 183 -16.18 0.68 4.10
CA ILE A 183 -15.51 -0.56 4.53
C ILE A 183 -15.93 -0.94 5.96
N ALA A 184 -15.96 0.02 6.89
CA ALA A 184 -16.43 -0.22 8.25
C ALA A 184 -17.90 -0.68 8.28
N GLN A 185 -18.76 -0.19 7.38
CA GLN A 185 -20.13 -0.68 7.27
C GLN A 185 -20.19 -2.15 6.85
N THR A 186 -19.40 -2.55 5.85
CA THR A 186 -19.33 -3.94 5.41
C THR A 186 -18.89 -4.86 6.55
N ILE A 187 -17.82 -4.49 7.27
CA ILE A 187 -17.31 -5.24 8.42
C ILE A 187 -18.36 -5.34 9.52
N ARG A 188 -19.11 -4.27 9.80
CA ARG A 188 -20.20 -4.29 10.76
C ARG A 188 -21.31 -5.26 10.34
N SER A 189 -21.67 -5.32 9.06
CA SER A 189 -22.65 -6.30 8.56
C SER A 189 -22.14 -7.75 8.71
N GLU A 190 -20.85 -8.00 8.45
CA GLU A 190 -20.21 -9.31 8.68
C GLU A 190 -20.29 -9.69 10.18
N ILE A 191 -19.98 -8.75 11.09
CA ILE A 191 -20.08 -8.95 12.54
C ILE A 191 -21.52 -9.26 12.96
N ALA A 192 -22.53 -8.51 12.49
CA ALA A 192 -23.92 -8.76 12.83
C ALA A 192 -24.36 -10.18 12.45
N SER A 193 -23.95 -10.64 11.26
CA SER A 193 -24.24 -12.00 10.81
C SER A 193 -23.59 -13.04 11.73
N GLU A 194 -22.31 -12.85 12.11
CA GLU A 194 -21.62 -13.78 13.01
C GLU A 194 -22.21 -13.76 14.44
N VAL A 195 -22.67 -12.62 14.93
CA VAL A 195 -23.38 -12.51 16.23
C VAL A 195 -24.71 -13.27 16.20
N GLY A 196 -25.47 -13.15 15.11
CA GLY A 196 -26.70 -13.92 14.91
C GLY A 196 -26.45 -15.43 14.98
N LEU A 197 -25.41 -15.91 14.29
CA LEU A 197 -25.02 -17.33 14.32
C LEU A 197 -24.62 -17.80 15.73
N LEU A 198 -23.90 -16.99 16.50
CA LEU A 198 -23.58 -17.32 17.90
C LEU A 198 -24.84 -17.41 18.77
N SER A 199 -25.77 -16.46 18.61
CA SER A 199 -27.02 -16.45 19.35
C SER A 199 -27.88 -17.68 19.02
N GLU A 200 -28.01 -18.03 17.74
CA GLU A 200 -28.80 -19.18 17.29
C GLU A 200 -28.20 -20.51 17.79
N LYS A 201 -26.87 -20.66 17.70
CA LYS A 201 -26.20 -21.91 18.03
C LYS A 201 -26.00 -22.15 19.52
N TYR A 202 -25.73 -21.09 20.29
CA TYR A 202 -25.32 -21.21 21.70
C TYR A 202 -26.24 -20.47 22.68
N GLY A 203 -27.22 -19.69 22.21
CA GLY A 203 -28.05 -18.85 23.07
C GLY A 203 -27.28 -17.74 23.78
N LYS A 204 -26.09 -17.38 23.29
CA LYS A 204 -25.20 -16.37 23.87
C LYS A 204 -24.77 -15.35 22.82
N VAL A 205 -24.55 -14.13 23.26
CA VAL A 205 -24.06 -13.02 22.42
C VAL A 205 -22.79 -12.41 23.01
N PRO A 206 -21.93 -11.77 22.19
CA PRO A 206 -20.80 -11.02 22.70
C PRO A 206 -21.25 -9.90 23.64
N GLY A 207 -20.37 -9.53 24.57
CA GLY A 207 -20.59 -8.49 25.55
C GLY A 207 -19.41 -7.52 25.60
N LEU A 208 -19.68 -6.23 25.41
CA LEU A 208 -18.67 -5.17 25.48
C LEU A 208 -18.98 -4.25 26.65
N ALA A 209 -18.04 -4.11 27.56
CA ALA A 209 -18.08 -3.10 28.60
C ALA A 209 -17.38 -1.82 28.17
N VAL A 210 -18.01 -0.68 28.40
CA VAL A 210 -17.47 0.64 28.09
C VAL A 210 -17.45 1.48 29.36
N VAL A 211 -16.26 1.78 29.84
CA VAL A 211 -16.01 2.65 31.00
C VAL A 211 -15.65 4.04 30.50
N ILE A 212 -16.38 5.05 30.94
CA ILE A 212 -16.08 6.47 30.70
C ILE A 212 -15.99 7.21 32.02
N VAL A 213 -15.01 8.12 32.13
CA VAL A 213 -14.81 8.96 33.30
C VAL A 213 -14.96 10.43 32.90
N GLY A 214 -15.89 11.13 33.54
CA GLY A 214 -16.19 12.53 33.29
C GLY A 214 -17.11 12.79 32.09
N ASN A 215 -17.26 14.07 31.73
CA ASN A 215 -18.31 14.55 30.82
C ASN A 215 -17.79 15.25 29.56
N ARG A 216 -16.58 14.87 29.13
CA ARG A 216 -15.97 15.37 27.89
C ARG A 216 -16.89 15.10 26.68
N LYS A 217 -17.31 16.16 25.99
CA LYS A 217 -18.30 16.08 24.88
C LYS A 217 -17.83 15.22 23.71
N ASP A 218 -16.54 15.26 23.40
CA ASP A 218 -15.91 14.40 22.39
C ASP A 218 -15.96 12.93 22.81
N SER A 219 -15.53 12.61 24.03
CA SER A 219 -15.60 11.25 24.58
C SER A 219 -17.03 10.69 24.60
N GLN A 220 -18.01 11.51 25.03
CA GLN A 220 -19.43 11.13 25.06
C GLN A 220 -19.98 10.82 23.67
N SER A 221 -19.61 11.63 22.67
CA SER A 221 -20.03 11.38 21.28
C SER A 221 -19.48 10.06 20.75
N TYR A 222 -18.22 9.74 21.04
CA TYR A 222 -17.61 8.46 20.66
C TYR A 222 -18.24 7.27 21.38
N VAL A 223 -18.48 7.37 22.69
CA VAL A 223 -19.09 6.31 23.48
C VAL A 223 -20.53 6.04 23.03
N ASN A 224 -21.33 7.08 22.80
CA ASN A 224 -22.68 6.93 22.29
C ASN A 224 -22.72 6.22 20.93
N MET A 225 -21.75 6.50 20.05
CA MET A 225 -21.63 5.79 18.77
C MET A 225 -21.27 4.31 18.95
N LYS A 226 -20.42 3.98 19.93
CA LYS A 226 -20.05 2.58 20.27
C LYS A 226 -21.27 1.83 20.83
N ARG A 227 -21.98 2.41 21.80
CA ARG A 227 -23.23 1.87 22.38
C ARG A 227 -24.28 1.58 21.30
N LYS A 228 -24.51 2.56 20.42
CA LYS A 228 -25.41 2.39 19.29
C LYS A 228 -24.98 1.26 18.37
N SER A 229 -23.70 1.18 18.06
CA SER A 229 -23.16 0.10 17.20
C SER A 229 -23.32 -1.27 17.87
N CYS A 230 -23.13 -1.39 19.19
CA CYS A 230 -23.39 -2.65 19.89
C CYS A 230 -24.85 -3.09 19.73
N ALA A 231 -25.81 -2.17 19.97
CA ALA A 231 -27.22 -2.46 19.81
C ALA A 231 -27.60 -2.84 18.36
N GLU A 232 -27.06 -2.13 17.37
CA GLU A 232 -27.27 -2.42 15.94
C GLU A 232 -26.77 -3.82 15.54
N LEU A 233 -25.74 -4.34 16.22
CA LEU A 233 -25.08 -5.61 15.89
C LEU A 233 -25.52 -6.78 16.79
N GLY A 234 -26.40 -6.56 17.76
CA GLY A 234 -26.80 -7.59 18.73
C GLY A 234 -25.73 -7.90 19.79
N ILE A 235 -24.76 -7.00 20.01
CA ILE A 235 -23.76 -7.11 21.07
C ILE A 235 -24.34 -6.50 22.35
N LYS A 236 -24.24 -7.21 23.47
CA LYS A 236 -24.68 -6.73 24.79
C LYS A 236 -23.71 -5.64 25.28
N SER A 237 -24.22 -4.43 25.53
CA SER A 237 -23.45 -3.31 26.07
C SER A 237 -23.49 -3.30 27.60
N PHE A 238 -22.36 -3.07 28.26
CA PHE A 238 -22.23 -2.86 29.69
C PHE A 238 -21.62 -1.48 29.94
N ASP A 239 -22.46 -0.50 30.23
CA ASP A 239 -22.09 0.90 30.25
C ASP A 239 -21.81 1.38 31.67
N ILE A 240 -20.60 1.89 31.90
CA ILE A 240 -20.13 2.38 33.20
C ILE A 240 -19.74 3.86 33.06
N ASP A 241 -20.61 4.75 33.51
CA ASP A 241 -20.39 6.19 33.54
C ASP A 241 -19.94 6.60 34.95
N LEU A 242 -18.70 7.09 35.07
CA LEU A 242 -18.11 7.56 36.34
C LEU A 242 -17.93 9.08 36.33
N PRO A 243 -18.05 9.76 37.49
CA PRO A 243 -17.88 11.21 37.56
C PRO A 243 -16.41 11.60 37.34
N GLU A 244 -16.17 12.86 36.97
CA GLU A 244 -14.81 13.34 36.64
C GLU A 244 -13.87 13.32 37.86
N ASP A 245 -14.41 13.48 39.08
CA ASP A 245 -13.66 13.48 40.34
C ASP A 245 -13.52 12.10 40.99
N VAL A 246 -13.93 11.03 40.29
CA VAL A 246 -13.83 9.65 40.78
C VAL A 246 -12.38 9.30 41.17
N ALA A 247 -12.21 8.53 42.24
CA ALA A 247 -10.90 8.05 42.65
C ALA A 247 -10.38 6.96 41.71
N GLU A 248 -9.07 6.94 41.44
CA GLU A 248 -8.44 5.91 40.60
C GLU A 248 -8.75 4.48 41.08
N ALA A 249 -8.74 4.25 42.39
CA ALA A 249 -9.05 2.96 42.99
C ALA A 249 -10.48 2.47 42.67
N GLU A 250 -11.43 3.39 42.53
CA GLU A 250 -12.80 3.06 42.18
C GLU A 250 -12.93 2.67 40.69
N VAL A 251 -12.20 3.34 39.80
CA VAL A 251 -12.10 2.95 38.38
C VAL A 251 -11.51 1.55 38.26
N ILE A 252 -10.43 1.26 38.99
CA ILE A 252 -9.80 -0.06 39.02
C ILE A 252 -10.76 -1.12 39.56
N SER A 253 -11.49 -0.82 40.64
CA SER A 253 -12.52 -1.73 41.18
C SER A 253 -13.57 -2.07 40.14
N LYS A 254 -14.02 -1.10 39.34
CA LYS A 254 -14.97 -1.35 38.25
C LYS A 254 -14.37 -2.21 37.15
N VAL A 255 -13.11 -2.00 36.78
CA VAL A 255 -12.41 -2.89 35.83
C VAL A 255 -12.34 -4.32 36.36
N HIS A 256 -12.06 -4.52 37.65
CA HIS A 256 -12.04 -5.84 38.29
C HIS A 256 -13.41 -6.53 38.29
N GLU A 257 -14.49 -5.80 38.60
CA GLU A 257 -15.86 -6.31 38.49
C GLU A 257 -16.17 -6.78 37.05
N LEU A 258 -15.78 -6.01 36.05
CA LEU A 258 -15.98 -6.34 34.63
C LEU A 258 -15.11 -7.54 34.19
N ASN A 259 -13.88 -7.65 34.71
CA ASN A 259 -13.03 -8.81 34.49
C ASN A 259 -13.65 -10.10 35.03
N ALA A 260 -14.29 -10.04 36.19
CA ALA A 260 -14.95 -11.19 36.81
C ALA A 260 -16.27 -11.58 36.14
N ASN A 261 -16.93 -10.65 35.43
CA ASN A 261 -18.23 -10.90 34.81
C ASN A 261 -18.14 -11.85 33.59
N PRO A 262 -18.77 -13.03 33.62
CA PRO A 262 -18.71 -14.00 32.52
C PRO A 262 -19.48 -13.56 31.25
N ASP A 263 -20.39 -12.59 31.35
CA ASP A 263 -21.10 -12.04 30.18
C ASP A 263 -20.31 -10.96 29.45
N VAL A 264 -19.23 -10.44 30.08
CA VAL A 264 -18.35 -9.42 29.49
C VAL A 264 -17.20 -10.14 28.78
N HIS A 265 -17.04 -9.88 27.49
CA HIS A 265 -16.03 -10.50 26.64
C HIS A 265 -14.98 -9.50 26.15
N GLY A 266 -15.25 -8.21 26.32
CA GLY A 266 -14.33 -7.12 26.04
C GLY A 266 -14.56 -5.95 26.98
N ILE A 267 -13.50 -5.26 27.36
CA ILE A 267 -13.51 -4.06 28.18
C ILE A 267 -12.78 -2.96 27.42
N LEU A 268 -13.42 -1.80 27.32
CA LEU A 268 -12.87 -0.57 26.81
C LEU A 268 -12.92 0.48 27.92
N VAL A 269 -11.77 1.05 28.26
CA VAL A 269 -11.68 2.27 29.08
C VAL A 269 -11.48 3.45 28.13
N GLN A 270 -12.46 4.34 28.04
CA GLN A 270 -12.43 5.45 27.10
C GLN A 270 -11.40 6.50 27.53
N LEU A 271 -10.40 6.68 26.68
CA LEU A 271 -9.35 7.69 26.85
C LEU A 271 -9.72 9.04 26.23
N PRO A 272 -9.06 10.13 26.66
CA PRO A 272 -8.16 10.19 27.81
C PRO A 272 -8.92 10.23 29.14
N LEU A 273 -8.30 9.73 30.20
CA LEU A 273 -8.82 9.83 31.56
C LEU A 273 -8.53 11.23 32.14
N PRO A 274 -9.25 11.65 33.19
CA PRO A 274 -8.90 12.83 33.97
C PRO A 274 -7.44 12.79 34.47
N LYS A 275 -6.80 13.96 34.55
CA LYS A 275 -5.35 14.09 34.82
C LYS A 275 -4.89 13.48 36.15
N HIS A 276 -5.77 13.35 37.14
CA HIS A 276 -5.44 12.76 38.43
C HIS A 276 -5.47 11.22 38.45
N ILE A 277 -5.88 10.59 37.34
CA ILE A 277 -5.92 9.14 37.18
C ILE A 277 -4.80 8.70 36.23
N ASN A 278 -4.04 7.69 36.65
CA ASN A 278 -3.01 7.10 35.83
C ASN A 278 -3.61 6.09 34.84
N GLU A 279 -3.64 6.47 33.56
CA GLU A 279 -4.15 5.63 32.46
C GLU A 279 -3.45 4.27 32.37
N GLU A 280 -2.12 4.23 32.50
CA GLU A 280 -1.34 3.00 32.39
C GLU A 280 -1.69 2.01 33.49
N ARG A 281 -1.90 2.50 34.73
CA ARG A 281 -2.36 1.67 35.85
C ARG A 281 -3.73 1.09 35.57
N VAL A 282 -4.71 1.92 35.18
CA VAL A 282 -6.07 1.45 34.90
C VAL A 282 -6.10 0.44 33.75
N LEU A 283 -5.40 0.72 32.65
CA LEU A 283 -5.36 -0.17 31.48
C LEU A 283 -4.63 -1.49 31.80
N GLY A 284 -3.61 -1.45 32.67
CA GLY A 284 -2.88 -2.64 33.12
C GLY A 284 -3.71 -3.62 33.94
N GLU A 285 -4.85 -3.18 34.49
CA GLU A 285 -5.77 -4.03 35.25
C GLU A 285 -6.78 -4.76 34.36
N ILE A 286 -6.89 -4.42 33.06
CA ILE A 286 -7.76 -5.13 32.13
C ILE A 286 -7.16 -6.50 31.82
N SER A 287 -7.94 -7.58 31.98
CA SER A 287 -7.43 -8.92 31.70
C SER A 287 -7.05 -9.08 30.23
N LEU A 288 -6.02 -9.85 29.96
CA LEU A 288 -5.53 -10.07 28.59
C LEU A 288 -6.64 -10.63 27.66
N GLU A 289 -7.53 -11.46 28.21
CA GLU A 289 -8.65 -12.08 27.51
C GLU A 289 -9.80 -11.11 27.19
N LYS A 290 -9.81 -9.92 27.80
CA LYS A 290 -10.84 -8.89 27.61
C LYS A 290 -10.29 -7.54 27.11
N ASP A 291 -8.98 -7.41 26.90
CA ASP A 291 -8.32 -6.22 26.34
C ASP A 291 -8.61 -6.05 24.83
N VAL A 292 -9.85 -5.70 24.50
CA VAL A 292 -10.30 -5.58 23.09
C VAL A 292 -9.71 -4.39 22.35
N ASP A 293 -9.14 -3.41 23.06
CA ASP A 293 -8.32 -2.35 22.45
C ASP A 293 -6.90 -2.81 22.14
N GLY A 294 -6.45 -3.96 22.67
CA GLY A 294 -5.16 -4.57 22.36
C GLY A 294 -3.95 -3.85 22.95
N PHE A 295 -4.15 -3.04 23.99
CA PHE A 295 -3.09 -2.21 24.58
C PHE A 295 -2.25 -2.94 25.64
N HIS A 296 -2.69 -4.10 26.12
CA HIS A 296 -1.97 -4.87 27.10
C HIS A 296 -0.57 -5.23 26.55
N PRO A 297 0.52 -4.98 27.31
CA PRO A 297 1.88 -5.26 26.86
C PRO A 297 2.11 -6.68 26.32
N LEU A 298 1.38 -7.68 26.82
CA LEU A 298 1.47 -9.06 26.32
C LEU A 298 0.91 -9.21 24.90
N ASN A 299 -0.12 -8.46 24.51
CA ASN A 299 -0.60 -8.43 23.12
C ASN A 299 0.47 -7.85 22.20
N ILE A 300 1.08 -6.72 22.56
CA ILE A 300 2.15 -6.10 21.77
C ILE A 300 3.40 -6.99 21.70
N GLY A 301 3.81 -7.59 22.82
CA GLY A 301 4.93 -8.52 22.86
C GLY A 301 4.69 -9.75 21.99
N LYS A 302 3.50 -10.35 22.04
CA LYS A 302 3.12 -11.47 21.16
C LYS A 302 3.06 -11.07 19.69
N LEU A 303 2.67 -9.83 19.37
CA LEU A 303 2.70 -9.31 18.01
C LEU A 303 4.14 -9.18 17.48
N ALA A 304 5.08 -8.75 18.32
CA ALA A 304 6.49 -8.58 17.94
C ALA A 304 7.28 -9.90 17.81
N MET A 305 6.78 -11.00 18.38
CA MET A 305 7.49 -12.27 18.43
C MET A 305 7.05 -13.24 17.31
N LYS A 306 8.01 -13.77 16.56
CA LYS A 306 7.76 -14.84 15.58
C LYS A 306 7.15 -16.08 16.28
N GLY A 307 6.17 -16.71 15.62
CA GLY A 307 5.49 -17.91 16.14
C GLY A 307 4.55 -17.66 17.32
N ARG A 308 4.30 -16.40 17.70
CA ARG A 308 3.31 -16.02 18.70
C ARG A 308 2.13 -15.30 18.03
N GLN A 309 0.97 -15.40 18.66
CA GLN A 309 -0.24 -14.70 18.21
C GLN A 309 -0.84 -13.95 19.40
N PRO A 310 -1.08 -12.63 19.28
CA PRO A 310 -1.78 -11.87 20.30
C PRO A 310 -3.25 -12.31 20.39
N LEU A 311 -3.89 -12.08 21.54
CA LEU A 311 -5.34 -12.31 21.65
C LEU A 311 -6.13 -11.22 20.92
N PHE A 312 -5.60 -10.00 20.95
CA PHE A 312 -6.18 -8.84 20.29
C PHE A 312 -5.10 -8.01 19.62
N LEU A 313 -5.44 -7.45 18.46
CA LEU A 313 -4.62 -6.45 17.78
C LEU A 313 -5.19 -5.05 18.08
N PRO A 314 -4.34 -4.03 18.27
CA PRO A 314 -4.80 -2.67 18.43
C PRO A 314 -5.74 -2.21 17.32
N CYS A 315 -6.89 -1.65 17.69
CA CYS A 315 -7.99 -1.43 16.76
C CYS A 315 -7.63 -0.49 15.60
N THR A 316 -6.95 0.62 15.88
CA THR A 316 -6.53 1.58 14.85
C THR A 316 -5.49 0.99 13.90
N PRO A 317 -4.37 0.39 14.38
CA PRO A 317 -3.44 -0.36 13.53
C PRO A 317 -4.09 -1.47 12.69
N LYS A 318 -4.96 -2.30 13.29
CA LYS A 318 -5.71 -3.33 12.56
C LYS A 318 -6.58 -2.71 11.45
N GLY A 319 -7.21 -1.57 11.74
CA GLY A 319 -7.99 -0.79 10.79
C GLY A 319 -7.15 -0.26 9.62
N CYS A 320 -5.92 0.19 9.86
CA CYS A 320 -4.99 0.60 8.80
C CYS A 320 -4.68 -0.55 7.84
N ILE A 321 -4.42 -1.76 8.36
CA ILE A 321 -4.15 -2.94 7.54
C ILE A 321 -5.38 -3.33 6.72
N GLU A 322 -6.57 -3.39 7.34
CA GLU A 322 -7.83 -3.69 6.63
C GLU A 322 -8.12 -2.71 5.49
N LEU A 323 -7.83 -1.41 5.69
CA LEU A 323 -7.97 -0.39 4.65
C LEU A 323 -7.08 -0.67 3.44
N LEU A 324 -5.86 -1.13 3.66
CA LEU A 324 -4.94 -1.51 2.57
C LEU A 324 -5.42 -2.78 1.87
N VAL A 325 -5.67 -3.84 2.63
CA VAL A 325 -6.02 -5.17 2.12
C VAL A 325 -7.34 -5.15 1.34
N ARG A 326 -8.40 -4.54 1.88
CA ARG A 326 -9.71 -4.49 1.20
C ARG A 326 -9.73 -3.59 -0.03
N ASN A 327 -8.70 -2.77 -0.25
CA ASN A 327 -8.51 -2.00 -1.49
C ASN A 327 -7.53 -2.67 -2.46
N GLY A 328 -7.10 -3.91 -2.19
CA GLY A 328 -6.17 -4.64 -3.06
C GLY A 328 -4.75 -4.07 -3.07
N ILE A 329 -4.38 -3.29 -2.06
CA ILE A 329 -3.04 -2.68 -1.96
C ILE A 329 -2.10 -3.72 -1.35
N SER A 330 -1.19 -4.24 -2.17
CA SER A 330 -0.19 -5.21 -1.72
C SER A 330 0.80 -4.56 -0.75
N ILE A 331 0.95 -5.16 0.45
CA ILE A 331 1.89 -4.74 1.50
C ILE A 331 3.24 -5.46 1.35
N LYS A 332 3.21 -6.74 0.97
CA LYS A 332 4.38 -7.60 0.82
C LYS A 332 5.44 -7.00 -0.11
N GLY A 333 6.66 -6.90 0.39
CA GLY A 333 7.82 -6.37 -0.32
C GLY A 333 7.80 -4.85 -0.55
N LYS A 334 6.83 -4.11 0.01
CA LYS A 334 6.76 -2.65 -0.11
C LYS A 334 7.63 -1.95 0.92
N ASN A 335 8.13 -0.76 0.57
CA ASN A 335 8.71 0.15 1.54
C ASN A 335 7.57 0.93 2.23
N ALA A 336 7.35 0.65 3.51
CA ALA A 336 6.33 1.31 4.32
C ALA A 336 6.97 2.26 5.33
N VAL A 337 6.47 3.50 5.38
CA VAL A 337 6.88 4.50 6.37
C VAL A 337 5.75 4.77 7.34
N VAL A 338 6.04 4.63 8.63
CA VAL A 338 5.14 5.00 9.71
C VAL A 338 5.62 6.31 10.33
N VAL A 339 4.82 7.36 10.24
CA VAL A 339 5.14 8.67 10.81
C VAL A 339 4.46 8.79 12.17
N GLY A 340 5.22 8.56 13.23
CA GLY A 340 4.73 8.45 14.60
C GLY A 340 5.09 7.12 15.24
N ARG A 341 5.33 7.12 16.56
CA ARG A 341 5.76 5.94 17.34
C ARG A 341 5.05 5.78 18.67
N SER A 342 3.79 6.23 18.74
CA SER A 342 2.98 6.04 19.96
C SER A 342 2.76 4.55 20.24
N ASN A 343 2.56 4.21 21.51
CA ASN A 343 2.32 2.83 21.95
C ASN A 343 1.02 2.24 21.38
N ILE A 344 0.04 3.09 21.05
CA ILE A 344 -1.30 2.67 20.64
C ILE A 344 -1.51 2.63 19.12
N VAL A 345 -0.69 3.35 18.34
CA VAL A 345 -0.83 3.41 16.86
C VAL A 345 0.50 3.14 16.17
N GLY A 346 1.47 4.04 16.31
CA GLY A 346 2.69 4.04 15.49
C GLY A 346 3.54 2.78 15.65
N LEU A 347 3.80 2.38 16.90
CA LEU A 347 4.56 1.15 17.17
C LEU A 347 3.80 -0.10 16.67
N PRO A 348 2.54 -0.37 17.06
CA PRO A 348 1.87 -1.60 16.64
C PRO A 348 1.61 -1.69 15.13
N VAL A 349 1.32 -0.58 14.43
CA VAL A 349 1.13 -0.62 12.96
C VAL A 349 2.43 -0.93 12.23
N SER A 350 3.58 -0.47 12.76
CA SER A 350 4.90 -0.84 12.22
C SER A 350 5.17 -2.34 12.33
N LEU A 351 4.77 -2.97 13.44
CA LEU A 351 4.90 -4.41 13.64
C LEU A 351 3.94 -5.21 12.74
N LEU A 352 2.72 -4.71 12.53
CA LEU A 352 1.77 -5.32 11.61
C LEU A 352 2.25 -5.27 10.17
N LEU A 353 2.76 -4.12 9.71
CA LEU A 353 3.34 -3.99 8.37
C LEU A 353 4.53 -4.94 8.18
N LEU A 354 5.39 -5.07 9.19
CA LEU A 354 6.51 -6.02 9.17
C LEU A 354 6.02 -7.47 9.08
N LYS A 355 4.94 -7.82 9.78
CA LYS A 355 4.32 -9.15 9.74
C LYS A 355 3.68 -9.47 8.38
N GLU A 356 3.29 -8.44 7.63
CA GLU A 356 2.81 -8.50 6.24
C GLU A 356 3.96 -8.41 5.20
N ASP A 357 5.20 -8.71 5.61
CA ASP A 357 6.40 -8.73 4.78
C ASP A 357 6.79 -7.37 4.14
N ALA A 358 6.41 -6.23 4.75
CA ALA A 358 6.92 -4.92 4.33
C ALA A 358 8.32 -4.64 4.90
N THR A 359 9.11 -3.85 4.17
CA THR A 359 10.28 -3.15 4.76
C THR A 359 9.76 -1.89 5.45
N VAL A 360 9.99 -1.75 6.76
CA VAL A 360 9.36 -0.68 7.56
C VAL A 360 10.39 0.31 8.10
N THR A 361 10.14 1.60 7.87
CA THR A 361 10.88 2.70 8.51
C THR A 361 9.95 3.52 9.40
N VAL A 362 10.36 3.78 10.65
CA VAL A 362 9.59 4.62 11.59
C VAL A 362 10.21 6.01 11.66
N VAL A 363 9.42 7.03 11.33
CA VAL A 363 9.78 8.45 11.38
C VAL A 363 9.16 9.09 12.63
N HIS A 364 9.92 9.96 13.32
CA HIS A 364 9.48 10.62 14.53
C HIS A 364 10.07 12.05 14.66
N SER A 365 9.74 12.76 15.74
CA SER A 365 10.15 14.16 15.95
C SER A 365 11.66 14.43 15.89
N CYS A 366 12.50 13.44 16.22
CA CYS A 366 13.96 13.57 16.16
C CYS A 366 14.57 13.11 14.82
N THR A 367 13.75 12.70 13.84
CA THR A 367 14.25 12.26 12.52
C THR A 367 14.70 13.48 11.72
N LYS A 368 15.91 13.43 11.17
CA LYS A 368 16.42 14.47 10.27
C LYS A 368 15.83 14.26 8.87
N GLU A 369 15.40 15.36 8.24
CA GLU A 369 14.90 15.38 6.87
C GLU A 369 13.81 14.31 6.60
N PRO A 370 12.76 14.25 7.45
CA PRO A 370 11.71 13.22 7.35
C PRO A 370 11.05 13.18 5.97
N GLU A 371 10.98 14.32 5.27
CA GLU A 371 10.45 14.44 3.92
C GLU A 371 11.21 13.62 2.87
N LYS A 372 12.51 13.35 3.06
CA LYS A 372 13.28 12.50 2.13
C LYS A 372 12.89 11.04 2.28
N ILE A 373 12.78 10.58 3.53
CA ILE A 373 12.40 9.21 3.87
C ILE A 373 10.97 8.92 3.40
N ILE A 374 10.03 9.83 3.67
CA ILE A 374 8.62 9.66 3.29
C ILE A 374 8.46 9.61 1.75
N ARG A 375 9.31 10.32 1.00
CA ARG A 375 9.26 10.37 -0.48
C ARG A 375 9.67 9.06 -1.16
N GLU A 376 10.30 8.14 -0.44
CA GLU A 376 10.69 6.83 -0.97
C GLU A 376 9.63 5.75 -0.70
N ALA A 377 8.66 6.04 0.17
CA ALA A 377 7.68 5.09 0.67
C ALA A 377 6.61 4.74 -0.39
N ASP A 378 6.31 3.45 -0.52
CA ASP A 378 5.14 2.96 -1.26
C ASP A 378 3.86 3.06 -0.43
N ILE A 379 3.98 2.93 0.90
CA ILE A 379 2.90 3.01 1.88
C ILE A 379 3.29 4.00 2.97
N ILE A 380 2.42 4.95 3.28
CA ILE A 380 2.61 5.94 4.34
C ILE A 380 1.48 5.80 5.35
N ILE A 381 1.81 5.52 6.61
CA ILE A 381 0.87 5.61 7.74
C ILE A 381 1.20 6.88 8.52
N ALA A 382 0.32 7.88 8.45
CA ALA A 382 0.49 9.16 9.14
C ALA A 382 -0.23 9.14 10.49
N ALA A 383 0.52 9.12 11.58
CA ALA A 383 0.03 9.03 12.96
C ALA A 383 0.87 9.93 13.91
N ALA A 384 1.17 11.14 13.44
CA ALA A 384 1.99 12.13 14.13
C ALA A 384 1.20 12.99 15.12
N GLY A 385 -0.12 13.11 14.93
CA GLY A 385 -0.98 14.02 15.73
C GLY A 385 -0.64 15.49 15.47
N LYS A 386 -0.36 15.83 14.22
CA LYS A 386 -0.01 17.19 13.78
C LYS A 386 -0.73 17.53 12.48
N ALA A 387 -1.70 18.43 12.58
CA ALA A 387 -2.54 18.86 11.47
C ALA A 387 -1.75 19.21 10.20
N MET A 388 -2.04 18.50 9.10
CA MET A 388 -1.55 18.81 7.75
C MET A 388 -0.03 18.96 7.63
N MET A 389 0.73 18.25 8.47
CA MET A 389 2.19 18.28 8.49
C MET A 389 2.80 17.68 7.22
N ILE A 390 2.27 16.53 6.76
CA ILE A 390 2.79 15.83 5.58
C ILE A 390 2.22 16.48 4.32
N LYS A 391 3.10 17.11 3.51
CA LYS A 391 2.72 17.82 2.28
C LYS A 391 2.70 16.90 1.07
N GLY A 392 2.02 17.32 0.00
CA GLY A 392 1.97 16.54 -1.24
C GLY A 392 3.36 16.25 -1.82
N THR A 393 4.31 17.18 -1.66
CA THR A 393 5.71 17.05 -2.12
C THR A 393 6.54 16.04 -1.34
N TRP A 394 6.02 15.51 -0.23
CA TRP A 394 6.67 14.47 0.57
C TRP A 394 6.25 13.07 0.11
N ILE A 395 5.22 12.96 -0.73
CA ILE A 395 4.59 11.70 -1.09
C ILE A 395 5.17 11.21 -2.41
N LYS A 396 5.56 9.93 -2.45
CA LYS A 396 5.93 9.24 -3.70
C LYS A 396 4.73 9.17 -4.64
N PRO A 397 4.85 9.56 -5.92
CA PRO A 397 3.77 9.40 -6.88
C PRO A 397 3.22 7.96 -6.91
N GLY A 398 1.90 7.81 -6.77
CA GLY A 398 1.23 6.51 -6.73
C GLY A 398 1.27 5.77 -5.38
N ALA A 399 1.84 6.35 -4.32
CA ALA A 399 1.84 5.73 -2.98
C ALA A 399 0.43 5.61 -2.38
N ALA A 400 0.27 4.66 -1.46
CA ALA A 400 -0.90 4.55 -0.60
C ALA A 400 -0.69 5.33 0.70
N VAL A 401 -1.64 6.21 1.04
CA VAL A 401 -1.56 7.08 2.21
C VAL A 401 -2.74 6.81 3.15
N ILE A 402 -2.42 6.31 4.34
CA ILE A 402 -3.37 6.11 5.44
C ILE A 402 -3.14 7.20 6.48
N ASP A 403 -4.08 8.15 6.55
CA ASP A 403 -4.06 9.26 7.49
C ASP A 403 -4.88 8.91 8.74
N VAL A 404 -4.16 8.68 9.84
CA VAL A 404 -4.72 8.35 11.16
C VAL A 404 -5.00 9.62 11.96
N GLY A 405 -4.40 10.75 11.59
CA GLY A 405 -4.52 12.01 12.32
C GLY A 405 -5.97 12.44 12.47
N THR A 406 -6.32 12.96 13.64
CA THR A 406 -7.63 13.58 13.90
C THR A 406 -7.40 14.84 14.71
N ASN A 407 -7.20 15.95 14.02
CA ASN A 407 -6.84 17.23 14.60
C ASN A 407 -8.00 18.22 14.45
N ALA A 408 -8.44 18.84 15.53
CA ALA A 408 -9.42 19.92 15.48
C ALA A 408 -8.72 21.23 15.07
N VAL A 409 -9.26 21.89 14.04
CA VAL A 409 -8.80 23.20 13.57
C VAL A 409 -10.00 24.12 13.52
N ASP A 410 -9.86 25.33 14.06
CA ASP A 410 -10.91 26.33 14.09
C ASP A 410 -11.48 26.59 12.67
N ASP A 411 -12.80 26.58 12.58
CA ASP A 411 -13.55 26.79 11.36
C ASP A 411 -14.92 27.40 11.72
N PRO A 412 -15.05 28.73 11.68
CA PRO A 412 -16.28 29.42 12.06
C PRO A 412 -17.45 29.12 11.10
N THR A 413 -17.19 28.50 9.95
CA THR A 413 -18.25 28.08 9.01
C THR A 413 -18.96 26.79 9.45
N ARG A 414 -18.38 26.05 10.42
CA ARG A 414 -18.96 24.82 10.96
C ARG A 414 -19.79 25.11 12.19
N LYS A 415 -20.90 24.39 12.36
CA LYS A 415 -21.75 24.47 13.57
C LYS A 415 -20.97 24.18 14.87
N SER A 416 -19.94 23.34 14.78
CA SER A 416 -19.05 22.99 15.88
C SER A 416 -18.02 24.08 16.21
N GLY A 417 -17.83 25.08 15.35
CA GLY A 417 -16.75 26.08 15.45
C GLY A 417 -15.38 25.55 15.00
N TYR A 418 -15.27 24.27 14.67
CA TYR A 418 -14.05 23.62 14.20
C TYR A 418 -14.34 22.55 13.14
N ARG A 419 -13.32 22.21 12.35
CA ARG A 419 -13.30 21.06 11.44
C ARG A 419 -12.22 20.07 11.87
N LEU A 420 -12.42 18.79 11.56
CA LEU A 420 -11.39 17.77 11.74
C LEU A 420 -10.54 17.66 10.47
N VAL A 421 -9.23 17.65 10.64
CA VAL A 421 -8.24 17.43 9.58
C VAL A 421 -7.24 16.37 10.02
N GLY A 422 -6.66 15.67 9.05
CA GLY A 422 -5.65 14.66 9.31
C GLY A 422 -4.25 15.23 9.49
N ASP A 423 -3.27 14.34 9.57
CA ASP A 423 -1.85 14.69 9.62
C ASP A 423 -1.28 14.99 8.22
N VAL A 424 -2.03 14.62 7.17
CA VAL A 424 -1.68 14.85 5.77
C VAL A 424 -2.46 16.04 5.22
N ASP A 425 -1.79 16.87 4.42
CA ASP A 425 -2.44 17.90 3.62
C ASP A 425 -3.19 17.25 2.46
N PHE A 426 -4.44 16.84 2.72
CA PHE A 426 -5.25 16.05 1.80
C PHE A 426 -5.40 16.68 0.41
N GLN A 427 -5.52 18.02 0.34
CA GLN A 427 -5.75 18.72 -0.93
C GLN A 427 -4.55 18.62 -1.88
N GLU A 428 -3.34 18.65 -1.33
CA GLU A 428 -2.11 18.46 -2.11
C GLU A 428 -1.84 16.98 -2.34
N ALA A 429 -1.96 16.16 -1.30
CA ALA A 429 -1.64 14.75 -1.31
C ALA A 429 -2.50 13.94 -2.29
N CYS A 430 -3.80 14.25 -2.41
CA CYS A 430 -4.69 13.54 -3.33
C CYS A 430 -4.36 13.77 -4.82
N LYS A 431 -3.48 14.71 -5.15
CA LYS A 431 -2.99 14.93 -6.53
C LYS A 431 -1.75 14.09 -6.86
N VAL A 432 -1.15 13.44 -5.86
CA VAL A 432 0.13 12.73 -5.97
C VAL A 432 -0.02 11.25 -5.60
N ALA A 433 -0.75 10.96 -4.52
CA ALA A 433 -0.96 9.60 -4.04
C ALA A 433 -1.79 8.79 -5.05
N GLY A 434 -1.54 7.48 -5.10
CA GLY A 434 -2.40 6.54 -5.84
C GLY A 434 -3.66 6.20 -5.05
N TRP A 435 -3.54 6.15 -3.72
CA TRP A 435 -4.64 5.94 -2.79
C TRP A 435 -4.49 6.82 -1.56
N ILE A 436 -5.61 7.33 -1.03
CA ILE A 436 -5.60 8.16 0.17
C ILE A 436 -6.87 7.99 0.99
N THR A 437 -6.75 7.90 2.31
CA THR A 437 -7.90 7.96 3.22
C THR A 437 -8.30 9.42 3.49
N PRO A 438 -9.61 9.75 3.49
CA PRO A 438 -10.07 11.07 3.89
C PRO A 438 -10.11 11.19 5.42
N VAL A 439 -9.97 12.42 5.92
CA VAL A 439 -10.25 12.76 7.31
C VAL A 439 -11.29 13.88 7.35
N PRO A 440 -12.45 13.66 7.97
CA PRO A 440 -12.96 12.41 8.54
C PRO A 440 -13.37 11.39 7.46
N GLY A 441 -13.66 10.14 7.88
CA GLY A 441 -14.25 9.10 7.02
C GLY A 441 -13.29 7.97 6.62
N GLY A 442 -12.00 8.07 6.94
CA GLY A 442 -11.00 7.02 6.74
C GLY A 442 -10.85 6.11 7.95
N VAL A 443 -9.79 6.33 8.75
CA VAL A 443 -9.37 5.41 9.83
C VAL A 443 -10.30 5.42 11.06
N GLY A 444 -10.96 6.54 11.34
CA GLY A 444 -11.86 6.68 12.49
C GLY A 444 -12.98 5.63 12.54
N PRO A 445 -13.83 5.51 11.50
CA PRO A 445 -14.86 4.46 11.41
C PRO A 445 -14.31 3.04 11.54
N MET A 446 -13.13 2.78 10.97
CA MET A 446 -12.47 1.46 11.05
C MET A 446 -12.08 1.10 12.48
N THR A 447 -11.63 2.07 13.28
CA THR A 447 -11.25 1.84 14.68
C THR A 447 -12.42 1.26 15.48
N VAL A 448 -13.64 1.79 15.28
CA VAL A 448 -14.84 1.26 15.95
C VAL A 448 -15.22 -0.13 15.43
N ALA A 449 -15.16 -0.34 14.10
CA ALA A 449 -15.43 -1.66 13.54
C ALA A 449 -14.46 -2.73 14.07
N MET A 450 -13.18 -2.39 14.22
CA MET A 450 -12.16 -3.30 14.75
C MET A 450 -12.33 -3.60 16.25
N LEU A 451 -12.78 -2.63 17.04
CA LEU A 451 -13.16 -2.86 18.45
C LEU A 451 -14.29 -3.89 18.56
N LEU A 452 -15.33 -3.74 17.74
CA LEU A 452 -16.48 -4.66 17.73
C LEU A 452 -16.07 -6.05 17.22
N LYS A 453 -15.19 -6.11 16.21
CA LYS A 453 -14.62 -7.38 15.73
C LYS A 453 -13.79 -8.06 16.82
N ASN A 454 -12.92 -7.32 17.52
CA ASN A 454 -12.15 -7.85 18.64
C ASN A 454 -13.10 -8.37 19.74
N THR A 455 -14.18 -7.66 20.06
CA THR A 455 -15.19 -8.12 21.03
C THR A 455 -15.82 -9.45 20.61
N LEU A 456 -16.19 -9.59 19.33
CA LEU A 456 -16.72 -10.84 18.78
C LEU A 456 -15.67 -11.97 18.87
N ASP A 457 -14.43 -11.70 18.47
CA ASP A 457 -13.33 -12.69 18.51
C ASP A 457 -13.05 -13.15 19.97
N GLY A 458 -13.13 -12.22 20.93
CA GLY A 458 -13.04 -12.51 22.37
C GLY A 458 -14.18 -13.41 22.85
N ALA A 459 -15.41 -13.10 22.45
CA ALA A 459 -16.58 -13.89 22.80
C ALA A 459 -16.53 -15.30 22.22
N LYS A 460 -16.14 -15.45 20.94
CA LYS A 460 -15.99 -16.77 20.29
C LYS A 460 -15.03 -17.69 21.04
N ARG A 461 -13.90 -17.16 21.51
CA ARG A 461 -12.92 -17.92 22.30
C ARG A 461 -13.46 -18.46 23.63
N VAL A 462 -14.55 -17.91 24.14
CA VAL A 462 -15.18 -18.33 25.41
C VAL A 462 -16.43 -19.17 25.15
N ILE A 463 -17.24 -18.80 24.15
CA ILE A 463 -18.54 -19.42 23.86
C ILE A 463 -18.40 -20.70 23.03
N GLU A 464 -17.44 -20.74 22.09
CA GLU A 464 -17.27 -21.88 21.17
C GLU A 464 -16.33 -22.97 21.70
N LYS A 465 -15.67 -22.72 22.85
CA LYS A 465 -14.96 -23.75 23.61
C LYS A 465 -15.93 -24.69 24.29
#